data_AF-X5Q3T5-F1
#
_entry.id   AF-X5Q3T5-F1
#
_cell.length_a   1.000
_cell.length_b   1.000
_cell.length_c   1.000
_cell.angle_alpha   90.00
_cell.angle_beta   90.00
_cell.angle_gamma   90.00
#
_symmetry.space_group_name_H-M   'P 1'
#
loop_
_entity.id
_entity.type
_entity.pdbx_description
1 polymer ?
#
loop_
_entity_poly.entity_id
_entity_poly.type
_entity_poly.pdbx_seq_one_letter_code
_entity_poly.pdbx_strand_id
1 'polypeptide(L)'
;MREAMAETDLEFVDEDDAVLDPKDTAAFSEAVLYSSDWTVQTVISQLMNKNIDMNPRFQRRDAWSIGGKGRFIESVILGFPIPQIVLAEKKNQRGQFIVLDGKQRLLSLLQFTGNAEGTKNAFRLSGLEVRTDLIRKSFSQLEKDPARRDDLNAFFNNTIRTVVIRNWPNTNFLHTVFLRLNTGSVKLSPQELRQAMVPGPFSDFIDDTAIASAHVQRLMGRTTPDPRMRDVELIVRYLAYRRFLASYSGRMKEFLDNTCMALNETWEDVQVSVSRDIEQFNAAVDVLIDIFGDEALARKPGSRSFNRAIFDALVFYAADYEIRTAMAANAEKVRLLYASCLADATFSEAVESDTAGIPHTFDRLSIWGVGLRAALEQDNKVPALEPRKDGSSRITFDGFH
;
A
#
# COMPACT_ATOMS: atom_id res chain seq x y z
N MET A 1 10.55 12.10 35.62
CA MET A 1 9.96 10.78 35.35
C MET A 1 9.03 10.98 34.15
N ARG A 2 9.53 10.77 32.93
CA ARG A 2 8.74 10.89 31.70
C ARG A 2 8.08 9.54 31.48
N GLU A 3 6.78 9.46 31.68
CA GLU A 3 5.99 8.29 31.29
C GLU A 3 6.19 8.06 29.79
N ALA A 4 6.62 6.85 29.45
CA ALA A 4 6.61 6.37 28.08
C ALA A 4 5.14 6.33 27.65
N MET A 5 4.73 7.23 26.74
CA MET A 5 3.49 7.08 25.99
C MET A 5 3.54 5.71 25.33
N ALA A 6 2.75 4.77 25.85
CA ALA A 6 2.51 3.51 25.17
C ALA A 6 1.93 3.84 23.79
N GLU A 7 2.61 3.43 22.72
CA GLU A 7 2.03 3.40 21.38
C GLU A 7 0.72 2.62 21.50
N THR A 8 -0.39 3.34 21.49
CA THR A 8 -1.72 2.72 21.59
C THR A 8 -2.00 2.22 20.19
N ASP A 9 -1.80 0.92 19.96
CA ASP A 9 -2.04 0.31 18.66
C ASP A 9 -3.52 0.52 18.28
N LEU A 10 -3.72 1.44 17.35
CA LEU A 10 -5.04 1.81 16.87
C LEU A 10 -5.62 0.65 16.07
N GLU A 11 -6.76 0.13 16.53
CA GLU A 11 -7.47 -0.94 15.83
C GLU A 11 -8.18 -0.37 14.59
N PHE A 12 -7.94 -0.97 13.44
CA PHE A 12 -8.65 -0.67 12.21
C PHE A 12 -9.66 -1.77 11.97
N VAL A 13 -10.88 -1.42 11.57
CA VAL A 13 -11.83 -2.41 11.07
C VAL A 13 -11.35 -2.85 9.70
N ASP A 14 -10.91 -4.10 9.55
CA ASP A 14 -10.51 -4.64 8.24
C ASP A 14 -11.76 -4.79 7.36
N GLU A 15 -11.73 -4.23 6.15
CA GLU A 15 -12.74 -4.51 5.14
C GLU A 15 -12.42 -5.90 4.56
N ASP A 16 -13.33 -6.86 4.68
CA ASP A 16 -13.13 -8.20 4.13
C ASP A 16 -12.87 -8.09 2.62
N ASP A 17 -11.75 -8.68 2.16
CA ASP A 17 -11.45 -8.74 0.74
C ASP A 17 -12.58 -9.46 0.02
N ALA A 18 -13.18 -8.81 -0.98
CA ALA A 18 -14.16 -9.46 -1.85
C ALA A 18 -13.60 -10.78 -2.40
N VAL A 19 -14.43 -11.82 -2.37
CA VAL A 19 -14.11 -13.14 -2.96
C VAL A 19 -13.64 -12.92 -4.40
N LEU A 20 -12.54 -13.59 -4.80
CA LEU A 20 -11.99 -13.52 -6.15
C LEU A 20 -13.12 -13.65 -7.19
N ASP A 21 -13.22 -12.69 -8.11
CA ASP A 21 -14.24 -12.71 -9.16
C ASP A 21 -14.09 -14.01 -9.98
N PRO A 22 -15.17 -14.79 -10.18
CA PRO A 22 -15.12 -15.98 -11.03
C PRO A 22 -14.53 -15.68 -12.43
N LYS A 23 -14.73 -14.48 -12.98
CA LYS A 23 -14.12 -14.03 -14.24
C LYS A 23 -12.59 -13.91 -14.14
N ASP A 24 -12.06 -13.44 -13.02
CA ASP A 24 -10.62 -13.39 -12.77
C ASP A 24 -10.05 -14.81 -12.70
N THR A 25 -10.75 -15.75 -12.05
CA THR A 25 -10.27 -17.14 -11.91
C THR A 25 -10.18 -17.89 -13.24
N ALA A 26 -11.04 -17.56 -14.22
CA ALA A 26 -10.96 -18.14 -15.57
C ALA A 26 -9.68 -17.68 -16.31
N ALA A 27 -9.32 -16.41 -16.16
CA ALA A 27 -8.13 -15.81 -16.77
C ALA A 27 -6.81 -16.27 -16.13
N PHE A 28 -6.84 -16.87 -14.93
CA PHE A 28 -5.63 -17.37 -14.25
C PHE A 28 -4.94 -18.51 -15.04
N SER A 29 -5.68 -19.19 -15.92
CA SER A 29 -5.14 -20.23 -16.81
C SER A 29 -4.19 -19.69 -17.89
N GLU A 30 -4.19 -18.37 -18.15
CA GLU A 30 -3.35 -17.73 -19.18
C GLU A 30 -1.93 -17.43 -18.67
N ALA A 31 -1.74 -17.38 -17.35
CA ALA A 31 -0.45 -17.10 -16.75
C ALA A 31 0.51 -18.28 -16.94
N VAL A 32 1.70 -18.01 -17.45
CA VAL A 32 2.72 -19.05 -17.69
C VAL A 32 3.87 -18.88 -16.71
N LEU A 33 4.17 -19.96 -16.00
CA LEU A 33 5.30 -20.07 -15.08
C LEU A 33 6.51 -20.63 -15.82
N TYR A 34 7.57 -19.84 -15.88
CA TYR A 34 8.87 -20.30 -16.38
C TYR A 34 9.82 -20.48 -15.20
N SER A 35 10.27 -21.71 -14.97
CA SER A 35 11.41 -21.98 -14.10
C SER A 35 12.69 -21.70 -14.88
N SER A 36 13.52 -20.80 -14.38
CA SER A 36 14.84 -20.52 -14.92
C SER A 36 15.80 -20.44 -13.74
N ASP A 37 16.66 -21.42 -13.58
CA ASP A 37 17.66 -21.36 -12.52
C ASP A 37 18.75 -20.36 -12.96
N TRP A 38 18.85 -19.24 -12.24
CA TRP A 38 19.82 -18.18 -12.55
C TRP A 38 21.04 -18.35 -11.65
N THR A 39 22.24 -18.20 -12.20
CA THR A 39 23.44 -18.10 -11.36
C THR A 39 23.41 -16.82 -10.55
N VAL A 40 24.08 -16.80 -9.41
CA VAL A 40 24.28 -15.58 -8.61
C VAL A 40 24.87 -14.46 -9.47
N GLN A 41 25.79 -14.78 -10.37
CA GLN A 41 26.32 -13.80 -11.33
C GLN A 41 25.22 -13.20 -12.21
N THR A 42 24.34 -14.02 -12.81
CA THR A 42 23.21 -13.53 -13.60
C THR A 42 22.27 -12.68 -12.75
N VAL A 43 21.93 -13.11 -11.53
CA VAL A 43 21.08 -12.35 -10.62
C VAL A 43 21.67 -10.97 -10.34
N ILE A 44 22.96 -10.89 -9.99
CA ILE A 44 23.64 -9.61 -9.74
C ILE A 44 23.66 -8.73 -10.99
N SER A 45 23.97 -9.29 -12.17
CA SER A 45 23.95 -8.52 -13.42
C SER A 45 22.56 -7.96 -13.74
N GLN A 46 21.50 -8.74 -13.57
CA GLN A 46 20.12 -8.28 -13.79
C GLN A 46 19.72 -7.15 -12.82
N LEU A 47 20.18 -7.24 -11.57
CA LEU A 47 19.97 -6.19 -10.57
C LEU A 47 20.75 -4.92 -10.89
N MET A 48 22.03 -5.03 -11.25
CA MET A 48 22.89 -3.89 -11.61
C MET A 48 22.38 -3.16 -12.87
N ASN A 49 21.85 -3.91 -13.83
CA ASN A 49 21.23 -3.36 -15.03
C ASN A 49 19.86 -2.72 -14.78
N LYS A 50 19.37 -2.75 -13.53
CA LYS A 50 18.03 -2.27 -13.14
C LYS A 50 16.89 -2.99 -13.88
N ASN A 51 17.13 -4.22 -14.34
CA ASN A 51 16.10 -5.06 -14.96
C ASN A 51 15.16 -5.68 -13.93
N ILE A 52 15.67 -5.96 -12.72
CA ILE A 52 14.83 -6.35 -11.59
C ILE A 52 14.55 -5.11 -10.74
N ASP A 53 13.28 -4.75 -10.70
CA ASP A 53 12.79 -3.70 -9.83
C ASP A 53 12.68 -4.22 -8.40
N MET A 54 13.66 -3.83 -7.58
CA MET A 54 13.69 -4.12 -6.15
C MET A 54 12.87 -3.12 -5.31
N ASN A 55 12.32 -2.07 -5.92
CA ASN A 55 11.76 -0.94 -5.21
C ASN A 55 10.46 -0.40 -5.81
N PRO A 56 9.41 -0.40 -5.00
CA PRO A 56 8.66 0.83 -4.86
C PRO A 56 8.18 1.00 -3.41
N ARG A 57 9.07 1.34 -2.47
CA ARG A 57 8.73 1.88 -1.12
C ARG A 57 7.96 0.98 -0.11
N PHE A 58 7.06 0.09 -0.54
CA PHE A 58 6.17 -0.71 0.32
C PHE A 58 6.84 -1.87 1.06
N GLN A 59 7.86 -2.49 0.46
CA GLN A 59 8.61 -3.56 1.12
C GLN A 59 9.67 -2.93 2.01
N ARG A 60 9.27 -2.64 3.25
CA ARG A 60 10.08 -2.02 4.31
C ARG A 60 11.50 -2.57 4.37
N ARG A 61 12.43 -1.62 4.44
CA ARG A 61 13.73 -1.61 5.15
C ARG A 61 14.39 -2.97 5.32
N ASP A 62 15.58 -3.12 4.73
CA ASP A 62 16.52 -4.23 4.92
C ASP A 62 16.38 -4.97 6.27
N ALA A 63 15.54 -6.00 6.29
CA ALA A 63 15.02 -6.63 7.49
C ALA A 63 16.02 -7.63 8.07
N TRP A 64 16.92 -8.14 7.24
CA TRP A 64 17.97 -9.03 7.69
C TRP A 64 19.07 -8.25 8.41
N SER A 65 19.44 -8.74 9.58
CA SER A 65 20.68 -8.34 10.26
C SER A 65 21.89 -8.77 9.44
N ILE A 66 23.05 -8.15 9.65
CA ILE A 66 24.30 -8.55 8.97
C ILE A 66 24.61 -10.03 9.21
N GLY A 67 24.26 -10.57 10.38
CA GLY A 67 24.38 -12.00 10.68
C GLY A 67 23.47 -12.88 9.82
N GLY A 68 22.20 -12.48 9.65
CA GLY A 68 21.26 -13.18 8.78
C GLY A 68 21.72 -13.18 7.31
N LYS A 69 22.24 -12.04 6.83
CA LYS A 69 22.85 -11.94 5.49
C LYS A 69 24.07 -12.85 5.36
N GLY A 70 24.93 -12.89 6.38
CA GLY A 70 26.12 -13.73 6.41
C GLY A 70 25.82 -15.22 6.24
N ARG A 71 24.82 -15.76 6.97
CA ARG A 71 24.39 -17.16 6.82
C ARG A 71 23.83 -17.47 5.44
N PHE A 72 23.13 -16.52 4.83
CA PHE A 72 22.68 -16.68 3.45
C PHE A 72 23.85 -16.73 2.47
N ILE A 73 24.83 -15.82 2.58
CA ILE A 73 26.03 -15.84 1.72
C ILE A 73 26.83 -17.14 1.95
N GLU A 74 26.94 -17.62 3.19
CA GLU A 74 27.54 -18.93 3.50
C GLU A 74 26.80 -20.08 2.82
N SER A 75 25.47 -20.09 2.88
CA SER A 75 24.64 -21.09 2.19
C SER A 75 24.87 -21.06 0.68
N VAL A 76 25.03 -19.85 0.10
CA VAL A 76 25.35 -19.68 -1.31
C VAL A 76 26.73 -20.23 -1.66
N ILE A 77 27.76 -19.95 -0.86
CA ILE A 77 29.13 -20.46 -1.10
C ILE A 77 29.19 -21.99 -0.94
N LEU A 78 28.45 -22.56 0.01
CA LEU A 78 28.45 -23.99 0.29
C LEU A 78 27.52 -24.80 -0.64
N GLY A 79 26.70 -24.14 -1.45
CA GLY A 79 25.72 -24.81 -2.31
C GLY A 79 24.58 -25.47 -1.52
N PHE A 80 24.23 -24.94 -0.35
CA PHE A 80 23.07 -25.42 0.41
C PHE A 80 21.76 -25.05 -0.27
N PRO A 81 20.68 -25.84 -0.08
CA PRO A 81 19.36 -25.50 -0.59
C PRO A 81 18.91 -24.14 -0.07
N ILE A 82 18.66 -23.20 -0.98
CA ILE A 82 18.15 -21.87 -0.68
C ILE A 82 16.74 -21.70 -1.26
N PRO A 83 15.84 -20.95 -0.60
CA PRO A 83 14.51 -20.67 -1.13
C PRO A 83 14.59 -19.95 -2.48
N GLN A 84 13.60 -20.23 -3.34
CA GLN A 84 13.51 -19.65 -4.68
C GLN A 84 13.35 -18.12 -4.66
N ILE A 85 13.63 -17.49 -5.79
CA ILE A 85 13.23 -16.11 -6.09
C ILE A 85 12.02 -16.18 -7.02
N VAL A 86 10.98 -15.40 -6.75
CA VAL A 86 9.81 -15.31 -7.63
C VAL A 86 9.71 -13.90 -8.19
N LEU A 87 9.68 -13.81 -9.50
CA LEU A 87 9.60 -12.58 -10.27
C LEU A 87 8.35 -12.58 -11.15
N ALA A 88 7.80 -11.41 -11.43
CA ALA A 88 6.80 -11.19 -12.47
C ALA A 88 7.37 -10.28 -13.56
N GLU A 89 7.22 -10.64 -14.82
CA GLU A 89 7.61 -9.75 -15.93
C GLU A 89 6.64 -8.56 -16.00
N LYS A 90 7.17 -7.33 -16.10
CA LYS A 90 6.36 -6.12 -16.22
C LYS A 90 5.57 -6.14 -17.53
N LYS A 91 4.29 -5.80 -17.47
CA LYS A 91 3.47 -5.60 -18.69
C LYS A 91 4.10 -4.51 -19.55
N ASN A 92 4.16 -4.75 -20.86
CA ASN A 92 4.70 -3.82 -21.86
C ASN A 92 6.20 -3.47 -21.71
N GLN A 93 6.95 -4.13 -20.80
CA GLN A 93 8.38 -3.90 -20.60
C GLN A 93 9.12 -5.24 -20.56
N ARG A 94 9.33 -5.82 -21.75
CA ARG A 94 9.97 -7.14 -21.91
C ARG A 94 11.36 -7.15 -21.27
N GLY A 95 11.63 -8.17 -20.46
CA GLY A 95 12.90 -8.31 -19.73
C GLY A 95 13.05 -7.41 -18.51
N GLN A 96 12.01 -6.67 -18.11
CA GLN A 96 11.94 -6.03 -16.79
C GLN A 96 11.05 -6.84 -15.85
N PHE A 97 11.43 -6.93 -14.59
CA PHE A 97 10.84 -7.82 -13.60
C PHE A 97 10.49 -7.09 -12.31
N ILE A 98 9.40 -7.50 -11.67
CA ILE A 98 8.97 -7.11 -10.32
C ILE A 98 9.27 -8.28 -9.39
N VAL A 99 9.87 -8.00 -8.22
CA VAL A 99 10.11 -9.04 -7.21
C VAL A 99 8.84 -9.35 -6.43
N LEU A 100 8.35 -10.58 -6.52
CA LEU A 100 7.24 -11.08 -5.69
C LEU A 100 7.75 -11.79 -4.42
N ASP A 101 8.87 -12.52 -4.50
CA ASP A 101 9.53 -13.12 -3.34
C ASP A 101 11.05 -13.14 -3.53
N GLY A 102 11.79 -13.06 -2.41
CA GLY A 102 13.25 -13.13 -2.40
C GLY A 102 14.00 -11.81 -2.31
N LYS A 103 13.32 -10.69 -2.01
CA LYS A 103 13.96 -9.37 -1.87
C LYS A 103 15.16 -9.37 -0.93
N GLN A 104 15.05 -9.96 0.27
CA GLN A 104 16.17 -9.98 1.22
C GLN A 104 17.38 -10.78 0.70
N ARG A 105 17.14 -11.83 -0.09
CA ARG A 105 18.18 -12.60 -0.77
C ARG A 105 18.88 -11.75 -1.84
N LEU A 106 18.10 -11.14 -2.74
CA LEU A 106 18.59 -10.23 -3.79
C LEU A 106 19.41 -9.07 -3.20
N LEU A 107 18.87 -8.41 -2.17
CA LEU A 107 19.53 -7.29 -1.50
C LEU A 107 20.83 -7.72 -0.82
N SER A 108 20.86 -8.91 -0.20
CA SER A 108 22.08 -9.43 0.44
C SER A 108 23.19 -9.71 -0.57
N LEU A 109 22.87 -10.19 -1.78
CA LEU A 109 23.85 -10.38 -2.86
C LEU A 109 24.46 -9.04 -3.31
N LEU A 110 23.62 -8.03 -3.58
CA LEU A 110 24.09 -6.71 -3.98
C LEU A 110 24.91 -6.03 -2.89
N GLN A 111 24.40 -6.02 -1.66
CA GLN A 111 25.12 -5.40 -0.54
C GLN A 111 26.42 -6.12 -0.24
N PHE A 112 26.49 -7.44 -0.32
CA PHE A 112 27.75 -8.15 -0.07
C PHE A 112 28.80 -7.77 -1.13
N THR A 113 28.40 -7.71 -2.40
CA THR A 113 29.28 -7.34 -3.52
C THR A 113 29.56 -5.85 -3.63
N GLY A 114 28.96 -5.01 -2.79
CA GLY A 114 29.20 -3.57 -2.79
C GLY A 114 28.39 -2.79 -3.84
N ASN A 115 27.42 -3.43 -4.50
CA ASN A 115 26.64 -2.86 -5.59
C ASN A 115 25.27 -2.30 -5.14
N ALA A 116 25.03 -2.14 -3.83
CA ALA A 116 23.80 -1.56 -3.30
C ALA A 116 24.00 -0.13 -2.79
N GLU A 117 22.92 0.61 -2.60
CA GLU A 117 22.92 1.87 -1.85
C GLU A 117 22.62 1.62 -0.35
N GLY A 118 23.05 2.54 0.51
CA GLY A 118 22.72 2.54 1.95
C GLY A 118 23.82 2.02 2.89
N THR A 119 23.52 2.07 4.20
CA THR A 119 24.50 1.93 5.30
C THR A 119 25.07 0.52 5.49
N LYS A 120 24.40 -0.51 4.95
CA LYS A 120 24.82 -1.92 5.03
C LYS A 120 25.52 -2.40 3.75
N ASN A 121 25.83 -1.52 2.80
CA ASN A 121 26.56 -1.90 1.58
C ASN A 121 28.01 -2.32 1.90
N ALA A 122 28.56 -3.23 1.11
CA ALA A 122 29.87 -3.85 1.27
C ALA A 122 30.12 -4.41 2.68
N PHE A 123 29.11 -5.01 3.31
CA PHE A 123 29.22 -5.53 4.67
C PHE A 123 30.25 -6.68 4.78
N ARG A 124 30.74 -6.90 6.00
CA ARG A 124 31.64 -8.01 6.33
C ARG A 124 30.84 -9.20 6.86
N LEU A 125 31.21 -10.39 6.44
CA LEU A 125 30.53 -11.63 6.84
C LEU A 125 30.53 -11.79 8.38
N SER A 126 29.38 -12.15 8.94
CA SER A 126 29.21 -12.39 10.38
C SER A 126 28.12 -13.43 10.61
N GLY A 127 28.13 -14.11 11.76
CA GLY A 127 27.11 -15.11 12.10
C GLY A 127 27.19 -16.42 11.30
N LEU A 128 28.35 -16.72 10.71
CA LEU A 128 28.61 -17.96 9.97
C LEU A 128 28.83 -19.12 10.95
N GLU A 129 28.36 -20.31 10.57
CA GLU A 129 28.42 -21.51 11.43
C GLU A 129 29.44 -22.54 10.92
N VAL A 130 29.61 -22.64 9.59
CA VAL A 130 30.45 -23.67 8.94
C VAL A 130 31.75 -23.08 8.40
N ARG A 131 31.66 -21.92 7.74
CA ARG A 131 32.77 -21.17 7.14
C ARG A 131 33.24 -20.06 8.06
N THR A 132 33.59 -20.42 9.28
CA THR A 132 34.07 -19.47 10.30
C THR A 132 35.36 -18.74 9.87
N ASP A 133 36.12 -19.33 8.95
CA ASP A 133 37.31 -18.75 8.31
C ASP A 133 37.00 -17.53 7.42
N LEU A 134 35.74 -17.36 6.99
CA LEU A 134 35.28 -16.22 6.21
C LEU A 134 34.72 -15.08 7.07
N ILE A 135 34.57 -15.28 8.39
CA ILE A 135 34.07 -14.25 9.31
C ILE A 135 34.95 -12.98 9.23
N ARG A 136 34.28 -11.82 9.23
CA ARG A 136 34.85 -10.46 9.06
C ARG A 136 35.51 -10.18 7.70
N LYS A 137 35.47 -11.10 6.73
CA LYS A 137 35.90 -10.82 5.36
C LYS A 137 34.80 -10.06 4.60
N SER A 138 35.18 -9.02 3.85
CA SER A 138 34.31 -8.41 2.84
C SER A 138 34.54 -9.05 1.48
N PHE A 139 33.61 -8.84 0.54
CA PHE A 139 33.74 -9.36 -0.82
C PHE A 139 35.06 -8.96 -1.50
N SER A 140 35.45 -7.67 -1.44
CA SER A 140 36.73 -7.19 -2.01
C SER A 140 37.97 -7.86 -1.37
N GLN A 141 37.88 -8.29 -0.10
CA GLN A 141 38.96 -9.04 0.53
C GLN A 141 39.03 -10.47 0.03
N LEU A 142 37.90 -11.11 -0.29
CA LEU A 142 37.87 -12.43 -0.90
C LEU A 142 38.43 -12.36 -2.33
N GLU A 143 38.07 -11.34 -3.12
CA GLU A 143 38.56 -11.15 -4.49
C GLU A 143 40.09 -11.03 -4.58
N LYS A 144 40.72 -10.42 -3.58
CA LYS A 144 42.16 -10.19 -3.52
C LYS A 144 42.95 -11.35 -2.93
N ASP A 145 42.27 -12.37 -2.38
CA ASP A 145 42.89 -13.52 -1.72
C ASP A 145 42.88 -14.73 -2.65
N PRO A 146 44.03 -15.15 -3.22
CA PRO A 146 44.09 -16.30 -4.12
C PRO A 146 43.57 -17.59 -3.50
N ALA A 147 43.67 -17.75 -2.17
CA ALA A 147 43.16 -18.92 -1.46
C ALA A 147 41.61 -18.97 -1.43
N ARG A 148 40.93 -17.88 -1.81
CA ARG A 148 39.47 -17.76 -1.85
C ARG A 148 38.90 -17.81 -3.25
N ARG A 149 39.73 -18.17 -4.25
CA ARG A 149 39.29 -18.27 -5.64
C ARG A 149 38.15 -19.27 -5.83
N ASP A 150 38.24 -20.43 -5.18
CA ASP A 150 37.20 -21.46 -5.27
C ASP A 150 35.91 -21.03 -4.56
N ASP A 151 36.02 -20.31 -3.44
CA ASP A 151 34.87 -19.74 -2.73
C ASP A 151 34.11 -18.73 -3.61
N LEU A 152 34.83 -17.89 -4.35
CA LEU A 152 34.24 -16.93 -5.29
C LEU A 152 33.62 -17.63 -6.51
N ASN A 153 34.30 -18.64 -7.04
CA ASN A 153 33.77 -19.43 -8.14
C ASN A 153 32.47 -20.14 -7.71
N ALA A 154 32.44 -20.72 -6.51
CA ALA A 154 31.24 -21.32 -5.94
C ALA A 154 30.13 -20.27 -5.73
N PHE A 155 30.47 -19.11 -5.16
CA PHE A 155 29.52 -18.02 -4.97
C PHE A 155 28.86 -17.58 -6.27
N PHE A 156 29.63 -17.28 -7.32
CA PHE A 156 29.11 -16.74 -8.58
C PHE A 156 28.35 -17.78 -9.42
N ASN A 157 28.81 -19.04 -9.41
CA ASN A 157 28.22 -20.11 -10.22
C ASN A 157 27.09 -20.85 -9.52
N ASN A 158 26.87 -20.62 -8.21
CA ASN A 158 25.71 -21.21 -7.54
C ASN A 158 24.42 -20.72 -8.21
N THR A 159 23.51 -21.65 -8.46
CA THR A 159 22.21 -21.37 -9.07
C THR A 159 21.16 -21.15 -7.99
N ILE A 160 20.40 -20.06 -8.13
CA ILE A 160 19.21 -19.80 -7.34
C ILE A 160 18.01 -20.11 -8.21
N ARG A 161 17.14 -21.01 -7.74
CA ARG A 161 15.88 -21.29 -8.42
C ARG A 161 15.11 -19.99 -8.59
N THR A 162 14.90 -19.57 -9.83
CA THR A 162 14.19 -18.33 -10.14
C THR A 162 12.97 -18.66 -10.99
N VAL A 163 11.80 -18.28 -10.48
CA VAL A 163 10.52 -18.48 -11.15
C VAL A 163 10.09 -17.15 -11.72
N VAL A 164 9.87 -17.09 -13.04
CA VAL A 164 9.38 -15.89 -13.72
C VAL A 164 7.95 -16.14 -14.19
N ILE A 165 7.04 -15.31 -13.70
CA ILE A 165 5.64 -15.29 -14.10
C ILE A 165 5.50 -14.34 -15.28
N ARG A 166 4.99 -14.87 -16.40
CA ARG A 166 4.70 -14.11 -17.61
C ARG A 166 3.22 -14.19 -17.94
N ASN A 167 2.76 -13.23 -18.74
CA ASN A 167 1.37 -13.16 -19.23
C ASN A 167 0.33 -13.23 -18.08
N TRP A 168 0.65 -12.62 -16.94
CA TRP A 168 -0.31 -12.57 -15.84
C TRP A 168 -1.49 -11.65 -16.25
N PRO A 169 -2.75 -12.10 -16.04
CA PRO A 169 -3.91 -11.45 -16.63
C PRO A 169 -4.16 -10.06 -16.03
N ASN A 170 -4.02 -9.93 -14.71
CA ASN A 170 -4.24 -8.69 -13.97
C ASN A 170 -3.47 -8.68 -12.64
N THR A 171 -3.45 -7.54 -11.97
CA THR A 171 -2.77 -7.37 -10.67
C THR A 171 -3.33 -8.34 -9.63
N ASN A 172 -4.64 -8.62 -9.64
CA ASN A 172 -5.27 -9.62 -8.76
C ASN A 172 -4.60 -11.00 -8.80
N PHE A 173 -4.17 -11.46 -9.98
CA PHE A 173 -3.40 -12.71 -10.11
C PHE A 173 -2.09 -12.64 -9.34
N LEU A 174 -1.28 -11.60 -9.58
CA LEU A 174 0.01 -11.43 -8.90
C LEU A 174 -0.18 -11.25 -7.39
N HIS A 175 -1.27 -10.61 -6.97
CA HIS A 175 -1.64 -10.51 -5.57
C HIS A 175 -1.91 -11.89 -4.97
N THR A 176 -2.69 -12.71 -5.66
CA THR A 176 -3.03 -14.07 -5.21
C THR A 176 -1.78 -14.93 -5.11
N VAL A 177 -0.89 -14.85 -6.10
CA VAL A 177 0.38 -15.57 -6.08
C VAL A 177 1.25 -15.09 -4.91
N PHE A 178 1.38 -13.78 -4.72
CA PHE A 178 2.14 -13.21 -3.62
C PHE A 178 1.62 -13.68 -2.24
N LEU A 179 0.30 -13.62 -2.02
CA LEU A 179 -0.33 -14.07 -0.77
C LEU A 179 -0.13 -15.56 -0.51
N ARG A 180 -0.17 -16.40 -1.56
CA ARG A 180 0.07 -17.85 -1.48
C ARG A 180 1.54 -18.23 -1.35
N LEU A 181 2.47 -17.41 -1.83
CA LEU A 181 3.90 -17.60 -1.56
C LEU A 181 4.23 -17.26 -0.11
N ASN A 182 3.51 -16.31 0.46
CA ASN A 182 3.68 -15.84 1.82
C ASN A 182 2.66 -16.45 2.81
N THR A 183 1.93 -17.51 2.45
CA THR A 183 1.09 -18.23 3.41
C THR A 183 1.98 -18.88 4.48
N GLY A 184 1.92 -18.34 5.70
CA GLY A 184 2.82 -18.66 6.82
C GLY A 184 3.74 -17.50 7.23
N SER A 185 3.84 -16.45 6.41
CA SER A 185 4.57 -15.20 6.67
C SER A 185 3.59 -14.04 6.94
N VAL A 186 4.12 -12.88 7.31
CA VAL A 186 3.32 -11.65 7.43
C VAL A 186 2.77 -11.28 6.04
N LYS A 187 1.44 -11.45 5.85
CA LYS A 187 0.74 -11.02 4.63
C LYS A 187 0.93 -9.52 4.43
N LEU A 188 1.23 -9.05 3.22
CA LEU A 188 1.18 -7.61 2.92
C LEU A 188 -0.28 -7.13 2.91
N SER A 189 -0.51 -5.87 3.27
CA SER A 189 -1.81 -5.20 3.09
C SER A 189 -2.13 -5.00 1.60
N PRO A 190 -3.41 -4.83 1.24
CA PRO A 190 -3.80 -4.48 -0.13
C PRO A 190 -3.08 -3.22 -0.65
N GLN A 191 -2.87 -2.21 0.20
CA GLN A 191 -2.14 -0.98 -0.18
C GLN A 191 -0.64 -1.23 -0.37
N GLU A 192 0.01 -2.01 0.50
CA GLU A 192 1.42 -2.41 0.32
C GLU A 192 1.59 -3.06 -1.06
N LEU A 193 0.65 -3.92 -1.44
CA LEU A 193 0.69 -4.64 -2.69
C LEU A 193 0.34 -3.77 -3.91
N ARG A 194 -0.58 -2.81 -3.78
CA ARG A 194 -0.89 -1.81 -4.82
C ARG A 194 0.33 -1.00 -5.20
N GLN A 195 1.06 -0.51 -4.19
CA GLN A 195 2.30 0.23 -4.40
C GLN A 195 3.34 -0.60 -5.18
N ALA A 196 3.35 -1.92 -4.97
CA ALA A 196 4.18 -2.87 -5.72
C ALA A 196 3.85 -2.96 -7.20
N MET A 197 2.55 -3.03 -7.44
CA MET A 197 2.00 -3.47 -8.70
C MET A 197 1.67 -2.33 -9.65
N VAL A 198 1.53 -1.12 -9.11
CA VAL A 198 1.20 0.11 -9.82
C VAL A 198 2.26 1.19 -9.54
N PRO A 199 3.55 0.94 -9.86
CA PRO A 199 4.59 1.95 -9.64
C PRO A 199 4.40 3.13 -10.61
N GLY A 200 4.71 4.33 -10.14
CA GLY A 200 4.75 5.52 -10.98
C GLY A 200 4.86 6.82 -10.18
N PRO A 201 5.01 7.96 -10.86
CA PRO A 201 5.26 9.25 -10.22
C PRO A 201 4.20 9.67 -9.19
N PHE A 202 2.92 9.40 -9.44
CA PHE A 202 1.85 9.66 -8.47
C PHE A 202 1.98 8.75 -7.25
N SER A 203 2.30 7.48 -7.47
CA SER A 203 2.47 6.50 -6.37
C SER A 203 3.69 6.83 -5.49
N ASP A 204 4.77 7.33 -6.07
CA ASP A 204 5.92 7.83 -5.31
C ASP A 204 5.55 9.11 -4.53
N PHE A 205 4.87 10.04 -5.18
CA PHE A 205 4.41 11.29 -4.55
C PHE A 205 3.49 11.06 -3.35
N ILE A 206 2.53 10.14 -3.47
CA ILE A 206 1.55 9.91 -2.41
C ILE A 206 2.18 9.20 -1.20
N ASP A 207 3.16 8.32 -1.45
CA ASP A 207 3.94 7.69 -0.39
C ASP A 207 4.78 8.72 0.38
N ASP A 208 5.50 9.61 -0.33
CA ASP A 208 6.22 10.72 0.30
C ASP A 208 5.30 11.64 1.10
N THR A 209 4.13 11.95 0.54
CA THR A 209 3.11 12.79 1.16
C THR A 209 2.60 12.17 2.46
N ALA A 210 2.26 10.88 2.45
CA ALA A 210 1.81 10.17 3.64
C ALA A 210 2.89 10.11 4.73
N ILE A 211 4.14 9.80 4.34
CA ILE A 211 5.29 9.75 5.25
C ILE A 211 5.48 11.10 5.98
N ALA A 212 5.32 12.20 5.26
CA ALA A 212 5.50 13.55 5.79
C ALA A 212 4.25 14.15 6.48
N SER A 213 3.08 13.50 6.37
CA SER A 213 1.81 14.08 6.84
C SER A 213 1.63 13.95 8.35
N ALA A 214 1.78 15.07 9.06
CA ALA A 214 1.41 15.16 10.48
C ALA A 214 -0.10 14.94 10.70
N HIS A 215 -0.94 15.35 9.75
CA HIS A 215 -2.39 15.19 9.78
C HIS A 215 -2.80 13.71 9.82
N VAL A 216 -2.29 12.90 8.90
CA VAL A 216 -2.61 11.46 8.84
C VAL A 216 -2.01 10.73 10.04
N GLN A 217 -0.80 11.08 10.44
CA GLN A 217 -0.17 10.56 11.66
C GLN A 217 -1.06 10.79 12.90
N ARG A 218 -1.62 12.00 13.03
CA ARG A 218 -2.51 12.39 14.13
C ARG A 218 -3.85 11.63 14.09
N LEU A 219 -4.47 11.50 12.92
CA LEU A 219 -5.68 10.67 12.72
C LEU A 219 -5.47 9.23 13.20
N MET A 220 -4.30 8.67 12.88
CA MET A 220 -3.93 7.30 13.18
C MET A 220 -3.32 7.12 14.58
N GLY A 221 -3.16 8.19 15.36
CA GLY A 221 -2.52 8.15 16.68
C GLY A 221 -1.07 7.64 16.63
N ARG A 222 -0.35 7.90 15.53
CA ARG A 222 1.05 7.46 15.32
C ARG A 222 1.98 8.66 15.18
N THR A 223 3.25 8.47 15.50
CA THR A 223 4.33 9.46 15.26
C THR A 223 5.28 9.03 14.14
N THR A 224 5.03 7.84 13.57
CA THR A 224 5.81 7.26 12.48
C THR A 224 4.87 6.77 11.38
N PRO A 225 5.34 6.74 10.11
CA PRO A 225 4.56 6.23 9.00
C PRO A 225 3.98 4.85 9.28
N ASP A 226 2.75 4.61 8.83
CA ASP A 226 2.08 3.36 9.12
C ASP A 226 2.78 2.22 8.38
N PRO A 227 3.24 1.20 9.10
CA PRO A 227 3.96 0.11 8.47
C PRO A 227 3.12 -0.51 7.33
N ARG A 228 1.82 -0.71 7.55
CA ARG A 228 0.90 -1.36 6.60
C ARG A 228 0.44 -0.42 5.47
N MET A 229 0.99 0.78 5.37
CA MET A 229 0.63 1.82 4.42
C MET A 229 -0.84 2.26 4.51
N ARG A 230 -1.49 2.08 5.67
CA ARG A 230 -2.88 2.53 5.87
C ARG A 230 -3.00 4.04 5.79
N ASP A 231 -1.94 4.76 6.12
CA ASP A 231 -1.79 6.20 5.89
C ASP A 231 -1.92 6.57 4.41
N VAL A 232 -1.17 5.87 3.54
CA VAL A 232 -1.25 6.05 2.08
C VAL A 232 -2.66 5.71 1.58
N GLU A 233 -3.24 4.62 2.06
CA GLU A 233 -4.58 4.18 1.67
C GLU A 233 -5.65 5.24 1.96
N LEU A 234 -5.62 5.89 3.14
CA LEU A 234 -6.58 6.93 3.50
C LEU A 234 -6.56 8.10 2.50
N ILE A 235 -5.36 8.55 2.11
CA ILE A 235 -5.22 9.64 1.15
C ILE A 235 -5.68 9.20 -0.24
N VAL A 236 -5.32 7.99 -0.67
CA VAL A 236 -5.74 7.44 -1.97
C VAL A 236 -7.27 7.26 -2.02
N ARG A 237 -7.91 6.77 -0.94
CA ARG A 237 -9.38 6.68 -0.84
C ARG A 237 -10.05 8.04 -1.01
N TYR A 238 -9.53 9.06 -0.32
CA TYR A 238 -10.01 10.43 -0.47
C TYR A 238 -9.90 10.92 -1.92
N LEU A 239 -8.72 10.78 -2.55
CA LEU A 239 -8.51 11.20 -3.94
C LEU A 239 -9.42 10.42 -4.91
N ALA A 240 -9.59 9.12 -4.69
CA ALA A 240 -10.46 8.26 -5.47
C ALA A 240 -11.90 8.76 -5.42
N TYR A 241 -12.45 9.00 -4.23
CA TYR A 241 -13.81 9.54 -4.10
C TYR A 241 -13.94 10.95 -4.66
N ARG A 242 -12.96 11.83 -4.42
CA ARG A 242 -13.01 13.23 -4.90
C ARG A 242 -13.05 13.31 -6.43
N ARG A 243 -12.34 12.43 -7.13
CA ARG A 243 -12.12 12.52 -8.59
C ARG A 243 -12.88 11.49 -9.42
N PHE A 244 -13.16 10.32 -8.84
CA PHE A 244 -13.62 9.15 -9.59
C PHE A 244 -14.85 8.49 -8.99
N LEU A 245 -15.58 9.13 -8.06
CA LEU A 245 -16.79 8.56 -7.44
C LEU A 245 -17.79 7.98 -8.47
N ALA A 246 -17.97 8.65 -9.61
CA ALA A 246 -18.87 8.17 -10.67
C ALA A 246 -18.44 6.84 -11.32
N SER A 247 -17.16 6.48 -11.20
CA SER A 247 -16.58 5.23 -11.69
C SER A 247 -16.58 4.12 -10.63
N TYR A 248 -17.10 4.38 -9.42
CA TYR A 248 -17.10 3.40 -8.34
C TYR A 248 -17.98 2.19 -8.68
N SER A 249 -17.38 1.00 -8.62
CA SER A 249 -18.02 -0.27 -9.02
C SER A 249 -18.54 -1.10 -7.84
N GLY A 250 -18.40 -0.62 -6.61
CA GLY A 250 -18.67 -1.41 -5.40
C GLY A 250 -17.50 -2.30 -4.97
N ARG A 251 -16.33 -2.18 -5.63
CA ARG A 251 -15.13 -2.96 -5.31
C ARG A 251 -13.99 -2.01 -4.96
N MET A 252 -13.80 -1.77 -3.67
CA MET A 252 -12.83 -0.79 -3.15
C MET A 252 -11.41 -1.05 -3.67
N LYS A 253 -10.94 -2.29 -3.62
CA LYS A 253 -9.60 -2.64 -4.09
C LYS A 253 -9.36 -2.21 -5.54
N GLU A 254 -10.26 -2.60 -6.45
CA GLU A 254 -10.17 -2.23 -7.86
C GLU A 254 -10.30 -0.73 -8.08
N PHE A 255 -11.15 -0.07 -7.28
CA PHE A 255 -11.32 1.37 -7.36
C PHE A 255 -10.04 2.13 -7.05
N LEU A 256 -9.32 1.74 -6.00
CA LEU A 256 -8.04 2.35 -5.63
C LEU A 256 -6.93 1.97 -6.62
N ASP A 257 -6.89 0.72 -7.09
CA ASP A 257 -5.93 0.28 -8.12
C ASP A 257 -6.09 1.11 -9.41
N ASN A 258 -7.32 1.25 -9.90
CA ASN A 258 -7.63 2.04 -11.10
C ASN A 258 -7.34 3.53 -10.89
N THR A 259 -7.59 4.07 -9.70
CA THR A 259 -7.26 5.46 -9.35
C THR A 259 -5.75 5.70 -9.44
N CYS A 260 -4.93 4.82 -8.86
CA CYS A 260 -3.48 4.92 -8.96
C CYS A 260 -2.99 4.79 -10.40
N MET A 261 -3.55 3.87 -11.19
CA MET A 261 -3.20 3.72 -12.61
C MET A 261 -3.51 4.99 -13.40
N ALA A 262 -4.74 5.51 -13.30
CA ALA A 262 -5.16 6.71 -14.01
C ALA A 262 -4.32 7.94 -13.65
N LEU A 263 -4.07 8.17 -12.36
CA LEU A 263 -3.28 9.31 -11.89
C LEU A 263 -1.78 9.18 -12.24
N ASN A 264 -1.23 7.97 -12.31
CA ASN A 264 0.12 7.76 -12.81
C ASN A 264 0.21 8.05 -14.32
N GLU A 265 -0.78 7.62 -15.10
CA GLU A 265 -0.80 7.79 -16.56
C GLU A 265 -0.86 9.26 -16.97
N THR A 266 -1.65 10.07 -16.26
CA THR A 266 -1.82 11.51 -16.55
C THR A 266 -1.07 12.41 -15.57
N TRP A 267 -0.01 11.91 -14.91
CA TRP A 267 0.58 12.60 -13.75
C TRP A 267 1.06 14.02 -14.05
N GLU A 268 1.73 14.22 -15.19
CA GLU A 268 2.27 15.52 -15.60
C GLU A 268 1.19 16.60 -15.67
N ASP A 269 -0.03 16.24 -16.08
CA ASP A 269 -1.16 17.17 -16.20
C ASP A 269 -1.87 17.40 -14.86
N VAL A 270 -1.94 16.37 -14.00
CA VAL A 270 -2.76 16.39 -12.79
C VAL A 270 -2.01 16.73 -11.51
N GLN A 271 -0.66 16.73 -11.51
CA GLN A 271 0.15 16.91 -10.31
C GLN A 271 -0.25 18.12 -9.46
N VAL A 272 -0.45 19.29 -10.09
CA VAL A 272 -0.81 20.53 -9.39
C VAL A 272 -2.20 20.43 -8.77
N SER A 273 -3.16 19.88 -9.51
CA SER A 273 -4.53 19.74 -9.01
C SER A 273 -4.64 18.68 -7.91
N VAL A 274 -3.88 17.58 -8.01
CA VAL A 274 -3.77 16.57 -6.93
C VAL A 274 -3.16 17.19 -5.68
N SER A 275 -2.10 17.99 -5.82
CA SER A 275 -1.48 18.67 -4.68
C SER A 275 -2.48 19.60 -3.97
N ARG A 276 -3.32 20.31 -4.71
CA ARG A 276 -4.41 21.11 -4.15
C ARG A 276 -5.47 20.25 -3.45
N ASP A 277 -5.81 19.08 -4.01
CA ASP A 277 -6.74 18.16 -3.36
C ASP A 277 -6.17 17.66 -2.02
N ILE A 278 -4.85 17.44 -1.91
CA ILE A 278 -4.16 17.10 -0.66
C ILE A 278 -4.20 18.27 0.35
N GLU A 279 -4.05 19.51 -0.09
CA GLU A 279 -4.22 20.67 0.79
C GLU A 279 -5.64 20.75 1.34
N GLN A 280 -6.65 20.48 0.52
CA GLN A 280 -8.05 20.41 0.98
C GLN A 280 -8.28 19.27 1.95
N PHE A 281 -7.65 18.11 1.72
CA PHE A 281 -7.68 16.99 2.65
C PHE A 281 -7.10 17.38 4.02
N ASN A 282 -5.91 17.99 4.06
CA ASN A 282 -5.29 18.39 5.32
C ASN A 282 -6.16 19.42 6.07
N ALA A 283 -6.71 20.42 5.37
CA ALA A 283 -7.61 21.40 5.96
C ALA A 283 -8.91 20.77 6.47
N ALA A 284 -9.45 19.78 5.77
CA ALA A 284 -10.61 19.01 6.21
C ALA A 284 -10.30 18.25 7.50
N VAL A 285 -9.15 17.58 7.56
CA VAL A 285 -8.71 16.82 8.72
C VAL A 285 -8.55 17.73 9.94
N ASP A 286 -7.94 18.91 9.79
CA ASP A 286 -7.80 19.88 10.89
C ASP A 286 -9.18 20.27 11.46
N VAL A 287 -10.12 20.66 10.60
CA VAL A 287 -11.48 21.05 11.05
C VAL A 287 -12.24 19.88 11.67
N LEU A 288 -12.15 18.68 11.09
CA LEU A 288 -12.79 17.49 11.64
C LEU A 288 -12.22 17.16 13.03
N ILE A 289 -10.92 17.30 13.21
CA ILE A 289 -10.27 17.11 14.51
C ILE A 289 -10.71 18.19 15.50
N ASP A 290 -10.81 19.46 15.10
CA ASP A 290 -11.27 20.53 15.98
C ASP A 290 -12.74 20.35 16.41
N ILE A 291 -13.57 19.81 15.51
CA ILE A 291 -14.96 19.50 15.81
C ILE A 291 -15.05 18.28 16.72
N PHE A 292 -14.49 17.14 16.35
CA PHE A 292 -14.76 15.87 17.02
C PHE A 292 -13.72 15.50 18.10
N GLY A 293 -12.52 16.04 18.02
CA GLY A 293 -11.36 15.62 18.80
C GLY A 293 -10.67 14.40 18.19
N ASP A 294 -9.36 14.30 18.44
CA ASP A 294 -8.47 13.25 17.91
C ASP A 294 -8.96 11.82 18.24
N GLU A 295 -9.53 11.63 19.45
CA GLU A 295 -9.94 10.32 19.96
C GLU A 295 -11.36 9.90 19.55
N ALA A 296 -12.18 10.80 18.98
CA ALA A 296 -13.57 10.48 18.61
C ALA A 296 -13.82 10.56 17.10
N LEU A 297 -12.98 11.27 16.35
CA LEU A 297 -13.10 11.36 14.89
C LEU A 297 -13.10 9.96 14.26
N ALA A 298 -14.10 9.71 13.40
CA ALA A 298 -14.30 8.47 12.66
C ALA A 298 -14.37 7.21 13.52
N ARG A 299 -14.90 7.35 14.75
CA ARG A 299 -15.11 6.23 15.68
C ARG A 299 -16.56 6.18 16.14
N LYS A 300 -17.01 4.96 16.46
CA LYS A 300 -18.32 4.71 17.06
C LYS A 300 -18.29 5.03 18.55
N PRO A 301 -19.44 5.33 19.17
CA PRO A 301 -19.50 5.56 20.61
C PRO A 301 -18.99 4.34 21.37
N GLY A 302 -18.02 4.55 22.28
CA GLY A 302 -17.42 3.47 23.07
C GLY A 302 -16.41 2.58 22.32
N SER A 303 -16.14 2.83 21.04
CA SER A 303 -15.11 2.13 20.28
C SER A 303 -13.86 2.99 20.11
N ARG A 304 -12.69 2.36 20.24
CA ARG A 304 -11.39 2.99 19.91
C ARG A 304 -11.00 2.78 18.45
N SER A 305 -11.70 1.88 17.75
CA SER A 305 -11.32 1.44 16.41
C SER A 305 -11.71 2.48 15.35
N PHE A 306 -10.73 2.90 14.55
CA PHE A 306 -10.95 3.84 13.45
C PHE A 306 -11.71 3.18 12.32
N ASN A 307 -12.83 3.80 11.90
CA ASN A 307 -13.67 3.32 10.81
C ASN A 307 -13.44 4.16 9.55
N ARG A 308 -12.85 3.53 8.52
CA ARG A 308 -12.55 4.18 7.25
C ARG A 308 -13.81 4.65 6.52
N ALA A 309 -14.89 3.87 6.53
CA ALA A 309 -16.13 4.23 5.86
C ALA A 309 -16.78 5.47 6.49
N ILE A 310 -16.75 5.59 7.83
CA ILE A 310 -17.16 6.82 8.51
C ILE A 310 -16.28 7.99 8.06
N PHE A 311 -14.95 7.81 8.10
CA PHE A 311 -14.02 8.86 7.71
C PHE A 311 -14.23 9.32 6.28
N ASP A 312 -14.46 8.40 5.33
CA ASP A 312 -14.75 8.70 3.93
C ASP A 312 -15.94 9.65 3.80
N ALA A 313 -17.04 9.39 4.55
CA ALA A 313 -18.21 10.27 4.53
C ALA A 313 -17.92 11.66 5.09
N LEU A 314 -17.19 11.73 6.21
CA LEU A 314 -16.85 13.01 6.84
C LEU A 314 -15.93 13.85 5.94
N VAL A 315 -14.83 13.27 5.46
CA VAL A 315 -13.80 13.99 4.71
C VAL A 315 -14.27 14.38 3.31
N PHE A 316 -15.15 13.59 2.68
CA PHE A 316 -15.68 13.88 1.35
C PHE A 316 -16.34 15.26 1.28
N TYR A 317 -17.12 15.63 2.30
CA TYR A 317 -17.78 16.93 2.40
C TYR A 317 -16.87 18.00 3.02
N ALA A 318 -16.09 17.67 4.05
CA ALA A 318 -15.19 18.62 4.71
C ALA A 318 -14.01 19.08 3.84
N ALA A 319 -13.72 18.38 2.74
CA ALA A 319 -12.74 18.83 1.75
C ALA A 319 -13.21 20.05 0.96
N ASP A 320 -14.52 20.26 0.82
CA ASP A 320 -15.05 21.47 0.19
C ASP A 320 -14.90 22.69 1.10
N TYR A 321 -14.41 23.81 0.56
CA TYR A 321 -14.09 25.00 1.36
C TYR A 321 -15.34 25.61 2.02
N GLU A 322 -16.45 25.73 1.29
CA GLU A 322 -17.66 26.37 1.81
C GLU A 322 -18.31 25.52 2.89
N ILE A 323 -18.42 24.21 2.62
CA ILE A 323 -18.97 23.25 3.59
C ILE A 323 -18.09 23.18 4.83
N ARG A 324 -16.77 23.09 4.67
CA ARG A 324 -15.81 23.07 5.79
C ARG A 324 -15.95 24.30 6.67
N THR A 325 -16.05 25.48 6.06
CA THR A 325 -16.19 26.75 6.79
C THR A 325 -17.50 26.78 7.59
N ALA A 326 -18.60 26.30 7.01
CA ALA A 326 -19.88 26.21 7.69
C ALA A 326 -19.88 25.15 8.80
N MET A 327 -19.21 24.01 8.60
CA MET A 327 -19.01 23.00 9.64
C MET A 327 -18.25 23.57 10.84
N ALA A 328 -17.16 24.30 10.60
CA ALA A 328 -16.38 24.93 11.67
C ALA A 328 -17.21 25.98 12.44
N ALA A 329 -18.01 26.78 11.74
CA ALA A 329 -18.88 27.77 12.37
C ALA A 329 -20.04 27.15 13.18
N ASN A 330 -20.44 25.91 12.86
CA ASN A 330 -21.57 25.22 13.47
C ASN A 330 -21.17 23.90 14.14
N ALA A 331 -19.97 23.83 14.73
CA ALA A 331 -19.37 22.60 15.26
C ALA A 331 -20.33 21.77 16.14
N GLU A 332 -21.13 22.40 17.00
CA GLU A 332 -22.07 21.69 17.86
C GLU A 332 -23.21 21.02 17.08
N LYS A 333 -23.77 21.69 16.07
CA LYS A 333 -24.77 21.08 15.18
C LYS A 333 -24.18 19.89 14.43
N VAL A 334 -22.92 19.99 14.00
CA VAL A 334 -22.20 18.92 13.31
C VAL A 334 -21.96 17.71 14.24
N ARG A 335 -21.63 17.93 15.51
CA ARG A 335 -21.51 16.85 16.51
C ARG A 335 -22.84 16.14 16.76
N LEU A 336 -23.92 16.89 16.92
CA LEU A 336 -25.26 16.33 17.11
C LEU A 336 -25.71 15.54 15.88
N LEU A 337 -25.43 16.06 14.67
CA LEU A 337 -25.67 15.34 13.43
C LEU A 337 -24.90 14.02 13.40
N TYR A 338 -23.61 14.04 13.70
CA TYR A 338 -22.78 12.83 13.72
C TYR A 338 -23.34 11.77 14.68
N ALA A 339 -23.73 12.17 15.89
CA ALA A 339 -24.38 11.27 16.83
C ALA A 339 -25.70 10.70 16.29
N SER A 340 -26.51 11.51 15.59
CA SER A 340 -27.76 11.06 14.97
C SER A 340 -27.53 10.09 13.82
N CYS A 341 -26.51 10.31 12.97
CA CYS A 341 -26.16 9.38 11.90
C CYS A 341 -25.71 8.03 12.46
N LEU A 342 -24.93 8.01 13.53
CA LEU A 342 -24.50 6.75 14.16
C LEU A 342 -25.66 5.98 14.84
N ALA A 343 -26.77 6.64 15.13
CA ALA A 343 -27.99 6.02 15.62
C ALA A 343 -28.94 5.57 14.49
N ASP A 344 -28.72 6.01 13.25
CA ASP A 344 -29.49 5.59 12.10
C ASP A 344 -29.08 4.18 11.66
N ALA A 345 -30.07 3.29 11.53
CA ALA A 345 -29.82 1.89 11.20
C ALA A 345 -29.19 1.72 9.81
N THR A 346 -29.57 2.55 8.84
CA THR A 346 -29.08 2.49 7.46
C THR A 346 -27.63 2.96 7.40
N PHE A 347 -27.31 4.06 8.08
CA PHE A 347 -25.94 4.55 8.18
C PHE A 347 -25.04 3.57 8.94
N SER A 348 -25.50 3.00 10.05
CA SER A 348 -24.76 1.99 10.79
C SER A 348 -24.45 0.78 9.92
N GLU A 349 -25.45 0.25 9.20
CA GLU A 349 -25.25 -0.86 8.26
C GLU A 349 -24.24 -0.49 7.16
N ALA A 350 -24.33 0.72 6.62
CA ALA A 350 -23.45 1.22 5.56
C ALA A 350 -21.98 1.42 5.95
N VAL A 351 -21.66 1.43 7.25
CA VAL A 351 -20.30 1.55 7.77
C VAL A 351 -19.82 0.31 8.54
N GLU A 352 -20.64 -0.74 8.65
CA GLU A 352 -20.33 -1.97 9.40
C GLU A 352 -20.42 -3.26 8.56
N SER A 353 -21.45 -3.37 7.72
CA SER A 353 -21.61 -4.45 6.73
C SER A 353 -20.89 -4.07 5.43
N ASP A 354 -20.72 -5.00 4.47
CA ASP A 354 -20.01 -4.83 3.17
C ASP A 354 -19.85 -3.37 2.72
N THR A 355 -18.85 -2.69 3.30
CA THR A 355 -18.74 -1.23 3.20
C THR A 355 -18.33 -0.83 1.79
N ALA A 356 -17.85 -1.79 1.00
CA ALA A 356 -17.48 -1.60 -0.38
C ALA A 356 -18.72 -1.55 -1.29
N GLY A 357 -19.85 -2.14 -0.94
CA GLY A 357 -21.04 -2.15 -1.81
C GLY A 357 -21.45 -0.77 -2.31
N ILE A 358 -21.94 -0.68 -3.55
CA ILE A 358 -22.48 0.58 -4.13
C ILE A 358 -23.60 1.16 -3.24
N PRO A 359 -24.61 0.38 -2.79
CA PRO A 359 -25.67 0.91 -1.93
C PRO A 359 -25.12 1.50 -0.63
N HIS A 360 -24.28 0.75 0.09
CA HIS A 360 -23.69 1.21 1.35
C HIS A 360 -22.78 2.45 1.17
N THR A 361 -22.01 2.50 0.08
CA THR A 361 -21.21 3.69 -0.25
C THR A 361 -22.08 4.91 -0.53
N PHE A 362 -23.14 4.72 -1.29
CA PHE A 362 -24.12 5.77 -1.55
C PHE A 362 -24.79 6.22 -0.24
N ASP A 363 -25.30 5.29 0.56
CA ASP A 363 -26.07 5.58 1.77
C ASP A 363 -25.25 6.39 2.78
N ARG A 364 -24.00 5.98 3.08
CA ARG A 364 -23.17 6.73 4.03
C ARG A 364 -22.83 8.15 3.55
N LEU A 365 -22.58 8.34 2.25
CA LEU A 365 -22.32 9.66 1.68
C LEU A 365 -23.60 10.51 1.67
N SER A 366 -24.72 9.91 1.26
CA SER A 366 -26.01 10.58 1.10
C SER A 366 -26.60 11.00 2.44
N ILE A 367 -26.66 10.10 3.42
CA ILE A 367 -27.21 10.39 4.75
C ILE A 367 -26.44 11.51 5.43
N TRP A 368 -25.11 11.44 5.41
CA TRP A 368 -24.26 12.49 5.97
C TRP A 368 -24.43 13.82 5.22
N GLY A 369 -24.44 13.79 3.89
CA GLY A 369 -24.61 14.98 3.05
C GLY A 369 -25.95 15.69 3.21
N VAL A 370 -27.05 14.94 3.23
CA VAL A 370 -28.40 15.46 3.48
C VAL A 370 -28.51 16.00 4.89
N GLY A 371 -27.93 15.30 5.87
CA GLY A 371 -27.84 15.76 7.24
C GLY A 371 -27.11 17.09 7.38
N LEU A 372 -25.95 17.24 6.69
CA LEU A 372 -25.19 18.49 6.66
C LEU A 372 -25.99 19.62 6.03
N ARG A 373 -26.70 19.34 4.92
CA ARG A 373 -27.58 20.32 4.26
C ARG A 373 -28.59 20.91 5.23
N ALA A 374 -29.25 20.05 6.00
CA ALA A 374 -30.25 20.45 6.98
C ALA A 374 -29.62 21.16 8.20
N ALA A 375 -28.51 20.65 8.72
CA ALA A 375 -27.87 21.19 9.92
C ALA A 375 -27.20 22.57 9.67
N LEU A 376 -26.65 22.77 8.48
CA LEU A 376 -25.91 23.98 8.10
C LEU A 376 -26.77 25.00 7.35
N GLU A 377 -27.99 24.62 6.95
CA GLU A 377 -28.88 25.47 6.13
C GLU A 377 -28.22 25.95 4.83
N GLN A 378 -27.37 25.10 4.24
CA GLN A 378 -26.65 25.35 3.00
C GLN A 378 -27.04 24.33 1.94
N ASP A 379 -27.11 24.73 0.67
CA ASP A 379 -27.43 23.82 -0.43
C ASP A 379 -26.18 23.10 -0.96
N ASN A 380 -25.62 22.18 -0.16
CA ASN A 380 -24.54 21.32 -0.60
C ASN A 380 -25.07 20.21 -1.52
N LYS A 381 -24.38 19.96 -2.64
CA LYS A 381 -24.69 18.84 -3.54
C LYS A 381 -24.49 17.50 -2.84
N VAL A 382 -25.34 16.53 -3.17
CA VAL A 382 -25.29 15.16 -2.65
C VAL A 382 -25.23 14.20 -3.84
N PRO A 383 -24.44 13.11 -3.78
CA PRO A 383 -24.46 12.08 -4.81
C PRO A 383 -25.87 11.54 -5.06
N ALA A 384 -26.12 11.07 -6.27
CA ALA A 384 -27.36 10.40 -6.67
C ALA A 384 -27.08 8.94 -7.03
N LEU A 385 -28.10 8.10 -6.88
CA LEU A 385 -28.05 6.70 -7.29
C LEU A 385 -28.88 6.53 -8.57
N GLU A 386 -28.23 6.16 -9.67
CA GLU A 386 -28.87 5.96 -10.96
C GLU A 386 -28.94 4.46 -11.31
N PRO A 387 -30.13 3.95 -11.67
CA PRO A 387 -30.25 2.58 -12.15
C PRO A 387 -29.66 2.42 -13.55
N ARG A 388 -28.99 1.30 -13.79
CA ARG A 388 -28.47 0.88 -15.10
C ARG A 388 -29.44 -0.11 -15.75
N LYS A 389 -29.33 -0.22 -17.08
CA LYS A 389 -30.15 -1.11 -17.90
C LYS A 389 -29.98 -2.60 -17.56
N ASP A 390 -28.86 -2.97 -16.95
CA ASP A 390 -28.55 -4.34 -16.52
C ASP A 390 -29.06 -4.69 -15.11
N GLY A 391 -29.81 -3.77 -14.47
CA GLY A 391 -30.33 -3.96 -13.11
C GLY A 391 -29.35 -3.59 -11.99
N SER A 392 -28.10 -3.22 -12.31
CA SER A 392 -27.17 -2.63 -11.35
C SER A 392 -27.46 -1.14 -11.13
N SER A 393 -26.87 -0.53 -10.11
CA SER A 393 -26.91 0.93 -9.89
C SER A 393 -25.52 1.53 -9.98
N ARG A 394 -25.42 2.83 -10.29
CA ARG A 394 -24.18 3.60 -10.21
C ARG A 394 -24.37 4.86 -9.38
N ILE A 395 -23.31 5.32 -8.73
CA ILE A 395 -23.30 6.63 -8.08
C ILE A 395 -23.00 7.69 -9.16
N THR A 396 -23.72 8.80 -9.17
CA THR A 396 -23.40 9.99 -9.96
C THR A 396 -23.23 11.19 -9.04
N PHE A 397 -22.29 12.07 -9.38
CA PHE A 397 -22.00 13.26 -8.60
C PHE A 397 -21.32 14.30 -9.49
N ASP A 398 -21.93 15.47 -9.63
CA ASP A 398 -21.46 16.55 -10.51
C ASP A 398 -20.44 17.48 -9.84
N GLY A 399 -19.70 16.96 -8.86
CA GLY A 399 -18.72 17.70 -8.06
C GLY A 399 -19.33 18.68 -7.08
N PHE A 400 -18.49 19.22 -6.19
CA PHE A 400 -18.83 20.39 -5.38
C PHE A 400 -18.64 21.67 -6.20
N HIS A 401 -19.20 22.79 -5.73
CA HIS A 401 -19.24 24.05 -6.49
C HIS A 401 -17.87 24.70 -6.70
#